data_AF-A0A0D8L8P8-F1
#
_entry.id   AF-A0A0D8L8P8-F1
#
_cell.length_a   1.000
_cell.length_b   1.000
_cell.length_c   1.000
_cell.angle_alpha   90.00
_cell.angle_beta   90.00
_cell.angle_gamma   90.00
#
_symmetry.space_group_name_H-M   'P 1'
#
loop_
_entity.id
_entity.type
_entity.pdbx_description
1 polymer ?
#
loop_
_entity_poly.entity_id
_entity_poly.type
_entity_poly.pdbx_seq_one_letter_code
_entity_poly.pdbx_strand_id
1 'polypeptide(L)' 'MNIQAILSDKIQQALISAGAPLDCDAIVKQSAKAQFGDYQANGVMAAAKKWVCRPDSSLRK' A
#
# COMPACT_ATOMS: atom_id res chain seq x y z
N MET A 1 3.72 19.62 -8.31
CA MET A 1 3.55 18.23 -7.84
C MET A 1 4.32 18.06 -6.53
N ASN A 2 3.70 17.53 -5.48
CA ASN A 2 4.35 17.24 -4.19
C ASN A 2 4.97 15.82 -4.23
N ILE A 3 6.15 15.62 -3.65
CA ILE A 3 6.83 14.32 -3.52
C ILE A 3 5.90 13.27 -2.91
N GLN A 4 5.12 13.65 -1.89
CA GLN A 4 4.15 12.74 -1.25
C GLN A 4 3.12 12.20 -2.25
N ALA A 5 2.62 13.04 -3.18
CA ALA A 5 1.64 12.62 -4.18
C ALA A 5 2.26 11.66 -5.19
N ILE A 6 3.48 11.94 -5.65
CA ILE A 6 4.22 11.05 -6.57
C ILE A 6 4.47 9.68 -5.93
N LEU A 7 4.83 9.67 -4.64
CA LEU A 7 5.00 8.44 -3.88
C LEU A 7 3.68 7.67 -3.75
N SER A 8 2.59 8.35 -3.39
CA SER A 8 1.26 7.73 -3.29
C SER A 8 0.85 7.05 -4.60
N ASP A 9 0.97 7.74 -5.73
CA ASP A 9 0.57 7.20 -7.04
C ASP A 9 1.40 5.96 -7.41
N LYS A 10 2.73 6.03 -7.25
CA LYS A 10 3.62 4.90 -7.58
C LYS A 10 3.37 3.69 -6.69
N ILE A 11 3.16 3.91 -5.39
CA ILE A 11 2.90 2.83 -4.43
C ILE A 11 1.52 2.22 -4.68
N GLN A 12 0.50 3.04 -4.97
CA GLN A 12 -0.83 2.55 -5.32
C GLN A 12 -0.78 1.67 -6.58
N GLN A 13 -0.09 2.11 -7.64
CA GLN A 13 0.10 1.29 -8.85
C GLN A 13 0.82 -0.03 -8.57
N ALA A 14 1.83 -0.02 -7.70
CA ALA A 14 2.53 -1.23 -7.30
C ALA A 14 1.63 -2.18 -6.49
N LEU A 15 0.82 -1.65 -5.57
CA LEU A 15 -0.17 -2.43 -4.82
C LEU A 15 -1.18 -3.08 -5.76
N ILE A 16 -1.75 -2.32 -6.71
CA ILE A 16 -2.69 -2.83 -7.72
C ILE A 16 -2.03 -3.93 -8.55
N SER A 17 -0.78 -3.75 -8.95
CA SER A 17 -0.01 -4.74 -9.73
C SER A 17 0.30 -6.01 -8.92
N ALA A 18 0.50 -5.87 -7.61
CA ALA A 18 0.57 -6.99 -6.67
C ALA A 18 -0.81 -7.62 -6.38
N GLY A 19 -1.86 -7.07 -7.00
CA GLY A 19 -3.22 -7.58 -7.00
C GLY A 19 -4.19 -6.81 -6.11
N ALA A 20 -3.72 -5.86 -5.29
CA ALA A 20 -4.58 -5.03 -4.43
C ALA A 20 -5.76 -4.44 -5.22
N PRO A 21 -6.93 -4.27 -4.58
CA PRO A 21 -8.07 -3.69 -5.27
C PRO A 21 -7.75 -2.25 -5.75
N LEU A 22 -8.40 -1.81 -6.83
CA LEU A 22 -8.17 -0.49 -7.43
C LEU A 22 -8.43 0.68 -6.46
N ASP A 23 -9.25 0.45 -5.43
CA ASP A 23 -9.56 1.38 -4.35
C ASP A 23 -8.54 1.34 -3.19
N CYS A 24 -7.39 0.67 -3.37
CA CYS A 24 -6.37 0.62 -2.33
C CYS A 24 -5.71 1.99 -2.14
N ASP A 25 -5.57 2.40 -0.89
CA ASP A 25 -4.85 3.62 -0.52
C ASP A 25 -3.45 3.23 -0.01
N ALA A 26 -2.42 3.88 -0.54
CA ALA A 26 -1.03 3.70 -0.10
C ALA A 26 -0.76 4.32 1.29
N ILE A 27 -1.58 5.30 1.71
CA ILE A 27 -1.45 6.07 2.97
C ILE A 27 -0.01 6.51 3.21
N VAL A 28 0.52 7.34 2.31
CA VAL A 28 1.88 7.87 2.41
C VAL A 28 1.93 9.03 3.41
N LYS A 29 2.83 8.94 4.39
CA LYS A 29 3.07 9.98 5.40
C LYS A 29 4.57 10.22 5.57
N GLN A 30 4.95 11.43 5.99
CA GLN A 30 6.32 11.70 6.38
C GLN A 30 6.68 10.88 7.62
N SER A 31 7.90 10.38 7.66
CA SER A 31 8.39 9.57 8.76
C SER A 31 8.60 10.39 10.03
N ALA A 32 8.25 9.80 11.17
CA ALA A 32 8.47 10.43 12.49
C ALA A 32 9.95 10.37 12.95
N LYS A 33 10.77 9.49 12.38
CA LYS A 33 12.20 9.34 12.72
C LYS A 33 13.00 9.09 11.44
N ALA A 34 14.20 9.67 11.36
CA ALA A 34 15.08 9.55 10.20
C ALA A 34 15.48 8.10 9.87
N GLN A 35 15.56 7.22 10.88
CA GLN A 35 15.85 5.79 10.70
C GLN A 35 14.82 5.05 9.84
N PHE A 36 13.62 5.61 9.63
CA PHE A 36 12.56 5.05 8.79
C PHE A 36 12.50 5.69 7.41
N GLY A 37 13.54 6.43 6.99
CA GLY A 37 13.58 7.20 5.75
C GLY A 37 12.68 8.45 5.80
N ASP A 38 12.49 9.11 4.67
CA ASP A 38 11.72 10.37 4.60
C ASP A 38 10.20 10.15 4.64
N TYR A 39 9.72 9.05 4.03
CA TYR A 39 8.30 8.73 3.92
C TYR A 39 8.03 7.25 4.20
N GLN A 40 6.85 6.98 4.72
CA GLN A 40 6.33 5.64 4.98
C GLN A 40 4.97 5.45 4.31
N ALA A 41 4.72 4.25 3.79
CA ALA A 41 3.47 3.84 3.20
C ALA A 41 2.72 2.89 4.14
N ASN A 42 1.74 3.43 4.86
CA ASN A 42 1.06 2.68 5.93
C ASN A 42 -0.17 1.89 5.44
N GLY A 43 -0.56 2.06 4.18
CA GLY A 43 -1.76 1.45 3.60
C GLY A 43 -1.62 -0.02 3.20
N VAL A 44 -0.38 -0.53 3.18
CA VAL A 44 -0.06 -1.90 2.73
C VAL A 44 -0.82 -2.97 3.52
N MET A 45 -0.95 -2.80 4.84
CA MET A 45 -1.65 -3.77 5.69
C MET A 45 -3.16 -3.81 5.42
N ALA A 46 -3.78 -2.65 5.15
CA ALA A 46 -5.19 -2.58 4.79
C ALA A 46 -5.45 -3.22 3.42
N ALA A 47 -4.56 -2.97 2.45
CA ALA A 47 -4.60 -3.61 1.13
C ALA A 47 -4.46 -5.14 1.25
N ALA A 48 -3.50 -5.62 2.04
CA ALA A 48 -3.28 -7.04 2.29
C ALA A 48 -4.47 -7.70 3.02
N LYS A 49 -5.07 -7.02 4.01
CA LYS A 49 -6.22 -7.56 4.74
C LYS A 49 -7.45 -7.71 3.84
N LYS A 50 -7.72 -6.74 2.95
CA LYS A 50 -8.77 -6.87 1.93
C LYS A 50 -8.50 -8.08 1.00
N TRP A 51 -7.24 -8.36 0.71
CA TRP A 51 -6.82 -9.56 -0.03
C TRP A 51 -7.10 -10.86 0.72
N VAL A 52 -6.66 -10.96 1.98
CA VAL A 52 -6.80 -12.16 2.80
C VAL A 52 -8.26 -12.44 3.21
N CYS A 53 -9.09 -11.39 3.36
CA CYS A 53 -10.52 -11.53 3.67
C CYS A 53 -11.41 -11.81 2.46
N ARG A 54 -10.88 -11.84 1.22
CA ARG A 54 -11.63 -12.44 0.11
C ARG A 54 -11.68 -13.95 0.32
N PRO A 55 -12.86 -14.58 0.40
CA PRO A 55 -12.96 -16.03 0.47
C PRO A 55 -12.66 -16.62 -0.91
N ASP A 56 -11.38 -16.67 -1.29
CA ASP A 56 -10.93 -17.60 -2.34
C ASP A 56 -10.05 -18.67 -1.67
N SER A 57 -10.65 -19.83 -1.53
CA SER A 57 -10.12 -21.04 -0.91
C SER A 57 -8.96 -21.68 -1.68
N SER A 58 -8.50 -21.10 -2.80
CA SER A 58 -7.50 -21.70 -3.69
C SER A 58 -6.03 -21.38 -3.36
N LEU A 59 -5.74 -20.37 -2.54
CA LEU A 59 -4.37 -19.89 -2.26
C LEU A 59 -3.85 -20.17 -0.83
N ARG A 60 -4.61 -20.89 0.00
CA ARG A 60 -4.08 -21.46 1.26
C ARG A 60 -3.44 -22.82 0.96
N LYS A 61 -2.22 -22.82 0.44
CA LYS A 61 -1.33 -23.99 0.44
C LYS A 61 -0.07 -23.65 1.22
#